data_AF-A0A0M7A800-F1
#
_entry.id   AF-A0A0M7A800-F1
#
_cell.length_a   1.000
_cell.length_b   1.000
_cell.length_c   1.000
_cell.angle_alpha   90.00
_cell.angle_beta   90.00
_cell.angle_gamma   90.00
#
_symmetry.space_group_name_H-M   'P 1'
#
loop_
_entity.id
_entity.type
_entity.pdbx_description
1 polymer ?
#
loop_
_entity_poly.entity_id
_entity_poly.type
_entity_poly.pdbx_seq_one_letter_code
_entity_poly.pdbx_strand_id
1 'polypeptide(L)' 'MVAAEDLRGDLADAGAVFIDIIDFGDGAGLVVAKYPNEAAMEAAGAIAQAAFGKMVQAGVIDPASIKPKTGAVAISYL' A
#
# COMPACT_ATOMS: atom_id res chain seq x y z
N MET A 1 3.81 13.56 -4.82
CA MET A 1 3.40 12.60 -5.86
C MET A 1 4.47 11.53 -6.14
N VAL A 2 5.77 11.87 -6.23
CA VAL A 2 6.88 10.90 -6.45
C VAL A 2 6.86 9.69 -5.49
N ALA A 3 6.62 9.92 -4.20
CA ALA A 3 6.63 8.82 -3.22
C ALA A 3 5.51 7.79 -3.46
N ALA A 4 4.31 8.23 -3.86
CA ALA A 4 3.17 7.34 -4.09
C ALA A 4 3.39 6.42 -5.31
N GLU A 5 4.07 6.93 -6.34
CA GLU A 5 4.42 6.14 -7.53
C GLU A 5 5.51 5.12 -7.22
N ASP A 6 6.49 5.46 -6.37
CA ASP A 6 7.53 4.54 -5.89
C ASP A 6 6.92 3.36 -5.10
N LEU A 7 5.98 3.67 -4.19
CA LEU A 7 5.22 2.65 -3.45
C LEU A 7 4.39 1.77 -4.38
N ARG A 8 3.78 2.35 -5.42
CA ARG A 8 3.05 1.58 -6.42
C ARG A 8 3.98 0.61 -7.16
N GLY A 9 5.19 1.04 -7.49
CA GLY A 9 6.23 0.19 -8.07
C GLY A 9 6.62 -0.97 -7.13
N ASP A 10 7.00 -0.66 -5.89
CA ASP A 10 7.39 -1.64 -4.87
C ASP A 10 6.27 -2.71 -4.67
N LEU A 11 5.00 -2.31 -4.63
CA LEU A 11 3.86 -3.22 -4.48
C LEU A 11 3.58 -4.05 -5.76
N ALA A 12 3.82 -3.48 -6.95
CA ALA A 12 3.67 -4.20 -8.21
C ALA A 12 4.75 -5.29 -8.35
N ASP A 13 6.00 -4.98 -8.02
CA ASP A 13 7.10 -5.96 -7.95
C ASP A 13 6.83 -7.05 -6.90
N ALA A 14 6.13 -6.71 -5.82
CA ALA A 14 5.65 -7.68 -4.82
C ALA A 14 4.52 -8.59 -5.31
N GLY A 15 4.07 -8.45 -6.56
CA GLY A 15 3.06 -9.32 -7.18
C GLY A 15 1.61 -8.88 -6.95
N ALA A 16 1.38 -7.60 -6.63
CA ALA A 16 0.03 -7.06 -6.57
C ALA A 16 -0.61 -7.07 -7.98
N VAL A 17 -1.81 -7.63 -8.09
CA VAL A 17 -2.59 -7.70 -9.34
C VAL A 17 -3.51 -6.48 -9.54
N PHE A 18 -3.66 -5.67 -8.49
CA PHE A 18 -4.40 -4.42 -8.51
C PHE A 18 -3.82 -3.51 -7.44
N ILE A 19 -3.60 -2.24 -7.79
CA ILE A 19 -3.12 -1.21 -6.86
C ILE A 19 -3.90 0.07 -7.14
N ASP A 20 -4.56 0.58 -6.10
CA ASP A 20 -5.23 1.87 -6.12
C ASP A 20 -4.74 2.74 -4.96
N ILE A 21 -4.55 4.02 -5.23
CA ILE A 21 -4.06 5.01 -4.27
C ILE A 21 -5.06 6.16 -4.25
N ILE A 22 -5.66 6.34 -3.09
CA ILE A 22 -6.70 7.35 -2.86
C ILE A 22 -6.08 8.44 -1.99
N ASP A 23 -6.11 9.67 -2.48
CA ASP A 23 -5.81 10.86 -1.70
C ASP A 23 -7.13 11.47 -1.18
N PHE A 24 -7.23 11.70 0.13
CA PHE A 24 -8.43 12.27 0.74
C PHE A 24 -8.41 13.81 0.78
N GLY A 25 -7.36 14.47 0.28
CA GLY A 25 -7.23 15.93 0.26
C GLY A 25 -6.86 16.60 1.59
N ASP A 26 -6.91 15.88 2.70
CA ASP A 26 -6.58 16.36 4.06
C ASP A 26 -5.19 15.88 4.54
N GLY A 27 -4.31 15.49 3.61
CA GLY A 27 -3.01 14.89 3.95
C GLY A 27 -3.10 13.43 4.41
N ALA A 28 -4.28 12.83 4.37
CA ALA A 28 -4.50 11.40 4.55
C ALA A 28 -4.76 10.71 3.19
N GLY A 29 -4.42 9.43 3.11
CA GLY A 29 -4.68 8.61 1.94
C GLY A 29 -4.86 7.13 2.27
N LEU A 30 -5.30 6.36 1.29
CA LEU A 30 -5.46 4.91 1.38
C LEU A 30 -4.77 4.25 0.20
N VAL A 31 -4.01 3.20 0.48
CA VAL A 31 -3.41 2.34 -0.54
C VAL A 31 -4.07 0.98 -0.45
N VAL A 32 -4.66 0.54 -1.56
CA VAL A 32 -5.31 -0.77 -1.68
C VAL A 32 -4.52 -1.60 -2.65
N ALA A 33 -3.93 -2.70 -2.18
CA ALA A 33 -3.24 -3.68 -3.00
C ALA A 33 -3.94 -5.03 -2.91
N LYS A 34 -4.26 -5.62 -4.08
CA LYS A 34 -4.83 -6.98 -4.16
C LYS A 34 -3.76 -7.95 -4.62
N TYR A 35 -3.75 -9.13 -4.02
CA TYR A 35 -2.83 -10.22 -4.36
C TYR A 35 -3.59 -11.44 -4.86
N PRO A 36 -2.96 -12.33 -5.65
CA PRO A 36 -3.63 -13.49 -6.22
C PRO A 36 -4.02 -14.53 -5.15
N ASN A 37 -3.30 -14.57 -4.02
CA ASN A 37 -3.57 -15.47 -2.90
C ASN A 37 -2.96 -14.92 -1.60
N GLU A 38 -3.30 -15.56 -0.47
CA GLU A 38 -2.84 -15.15 0.87
C GLU A 38 -1.32 -15.25 1.01
N ALA A 39 -0.68 -16.29 0.47
CA ALA A 39 0.77 -16.44 0.54
C ALA A 39 1.52 -15.28 -0.15
N ALA A 40 1.01 -14.81 -1.29
CA ALA A 40 1.53 -13.64 -1.99
C ALA A 40 1.31 -12.35 -1.20
N MET A 41 0.14 -12.21 -0.55
CA MET A 41 -0.14 -11.05 0.32
C MET A 41 0.80 -11.00 1.52
N GLU A 42 1.03 -12.12 2.19
CA GLU A 42 1.94 -12.20 3.35
C GLU A 42 3.38 -11.89 2.96
N ALA A 43 3.84 -12.43 1.82
CA ALA A 43 5.17 -12.11 1.27
C ALA A 43 5.31 -10.61 0.95
N ALA A 44 4.24 -10.00 0.41
CA ALA A 44 4.21 -8.58 0.10
C ALA A 44 4.07 -7.68 1.33
N GLY A 45 3.58 -8.20 2.47
CA GLY A 45 3.42 -7.43 3.71
C GLY A 45 4.73 -6.81 4.19
N ALA A 46 5.82 -7.57 4.17
CA ALA A 46 7.15 -7.07 4.52
C ALA A 46 7.66 -5.99 3.56
N ILE A 47 7.37 -6.14 2.26
CA ILE A 47 7.76 -5.18 1.22
C ILE A 47 6.97 -3.88 1.37
N ALA A 48 5.66 -3.97 1.57
CA ALA A 48 4.80 -2.83 1.84
C ALA A 48 5.27 -2.07 3.08
N GLN A 49 5.58 -2.77 4.17
CA GLN A 49 6.06 -2.16 5.41
C GLN A 49 7.42 -1.48 5.21
N ALA A 50 8.33 -2.07 4.43
CA ALA A 50 9.60 -1.45 4.08
C ALA A 50 9.41 -0.19 3.22
N ALA A 51 8.51 -0.23 2.23
CA ALA A 51 8.21 0.91 1.36
C ALA A 51 7.61 2.08 2.16
N PHE A 52 6.62 1.83 3.03
CA PHE A 52 6.11 2.84 3.96
C PHE A 52 7.20 3.33 4.93
N GLY A 53 8.11 2.46 5.37
CA GLY A 53 9.26 2.83 6.19
C GLY A 53 10.20 3.84 5.52
N LYS A 54 10.42 3.73 4.20
CA LYS A 54 11.18 4.73 3.43
C LYS A 54 10.46 6.10 3.43
N MET A 55 9.13 6.10 3.30
CA MET A 55 8.32 7.32 3.32
C MET A 55 8.32 8.01 4.68
N VAL A 56 8.31 7.23 5.76
CA VAL A 56 8.48 7.73 7.12
C VAL A 56 9.86 8.38 7.30
N GLN A 57 10.93 7.71 6.85
CA GLN A 57 12.29 8.26 6.93
C GLN A 57 12.46 9.55 6.12
N ALA A 58 11.76 9.66 4.98
CA ALA A 58 11.73 10.87 4.17
C ALA A 58 10.88 12.00 4.78
N GLY A 59 10.23 11.77 5.93
CA GLY A 59 9.37 12.75 6.59
C GLY A 59 8.04 13.01 5.87
N VAL A 60 7.65 12.13 4.95
CA VAL A 60 6.43 12.28 4.14
C VAL A 60 5.20 11.73 4.87
N ILE A 61 5.39 10.68 5.69
CA ILE A 61 4.34 10.02 6.45
C ILE A 61 4.71 9.98 7.92
N ASP A 62 3.77 10.30 8.80
CA ASP A 62 3.89 10.05 10.22
C ASP A 62 3.67 8.55 10.51
N PRO A 63 4.61 7.86 11.19
CA PRO A 63 4.51 6.42 11.40
C PRO A 63 3.33 6.02 12.28
N ALA A 64 2.89 6.88 13.21
CA ALA A 64 1.74 6.60 14.08
C ALA A 64 0.40 6.71 13.33
N SER A 65 0.41 7.32 12.15
CA SER A 65 -0.76 7.48 11.28
C SER A 65 -1.02 6.26 10.37
N ILE A 66 -0.06 5.33 10.27
CA ILE A 66 -0.20 4.12 9.45
C ILE A 66 -1.08 3.09 10.16
N LYS A 67 -2.19 2.71 9.51
CA LYS A 67 -3.15 1.71 10.02
C LYS A 67 -3.27 0.55 9.03
N PRO A 68 -2.44 -0.49 9.12
CA PRO A 68 -2.49 -1.62 8.20
C PRO A 68 -3.80 -2.39 8.39
N LYS A 69 -4.40 -2.80 7.28
CA LYS A 69 -5.59 -3.67 7.26
C LYS A 69 -5.40 -4.76 6.22
N THR A 70 -5.75 -5.98 6.57
CA THR A 70 -5.85 -7.12 5.67
C THR A 70 -7.30 -7.60 5.61
N GLY A 71 -7.69 -8.21 4.50
CA GLY A 71 -9.05 -8.70 4.34
C GLY A 71 -9.32 -9.27 2.95
N ALA A 72 -10.48 -9.92 2.81
CA ALA A 72 -10.95 -10.41 1.54
C ALA A 72 -11.81 -9.35 0.84
N VAL A 73 -11.59 -9.16 -0.46
CA VAL A 73 -12.48 -8.37 -1.30
C VAL A 73 -13.77 -9.18 -1.52
N ALA A 74 -14.83 -8.80 -0.80
CA ALA A 74 -16.13 -9.48 -0.91
C ALA A 74 -16.94 -9.00 -2.13
N ILE A 75 -16.89 -7.70 -2.43
CA ILE A 75 -17.62 -7.05 -3.52
C ILE A 75 -16.73 -5.94 -4.09
N SER A 76 -16.59 -5.88 -5.41
CA SER A 76 -15.98 -4.76 -6.13
C SER A 76 -16.95 -4.28 -7.20
N TYR A 77 -17.24 -2.97 -7.21
CA TYR A 77 -17.91 -2.32 -8.33
C TYR A 77 -16.82 -1.68 -9.18
N LEU A 78 -16.63 -2.22 -10.38
CA LEU A 78 -15.77 -1.66 -11.44
C LEU A 78 -16.56 -0.62 -12.24
#